data_AF-A0A4Z0PDI6-F1
#
_entry.id   AF-A0A4Z0PDI6-F1
#
_cell.length_a   1.000
_cell.length_b   1.000
_cell.length_c   1.000
_cell.angle_alpha   90.00
_cell.angle_beta   90.00
_cell.angle_gamma   90.00
#
_symmetry.space_group_name_H-M   'P 1'
#
loop_
_entity.id
_entity.type
_entity.pdbx_description
1 polymer ?
#
loop_
_entity_poly.entity_id
_entity_poly.type
_entity_poly.pdbx_seq_one_letter_code
_entity_poly.pdbx_strand_id
1 'polypeptide(L)'
;MVFRIASSPYTHNQRQTSRILLLVLIAALPGIAAQTWFFGWGTLFQIVLAAITALVAEAIVLRLRKQSVASHLQDYSALLTGLLLAVSIPPLAPWWMVVLGTGFAIIIAKQLYGGLGQNPFNPAMIGYVVLLISFPVQMTSWLPPYEIAATTPDMLDTLRMIFTGHTASGGDMRLLRIGIDGISQATPLDTFKTSLRAGHSVEQIMQYPIYSGALAGVGWQWINLAWLVGGVFLLWQKAIRWHITVSFLLTLALSASLGSLISHATLPSPQ
;
A
#
# COMPACT_ATOMS: atom_id res chain seq x y z
N MET A 1 -44.82 38.03 -12.37
CA MET A 1 -43.70 37.48 -13.17
C MET A 1 -42.59 37.05 -12.21
N VAL A 2 -42.27 35.76 -12.15
CA VAL A 2 -41.16 35.26 -11.31
C VAL A 2 -39.88 35.36 -12.14
N PHE A 3 -39.00 36.29 -11.78
CA PHE A 3 -37.68 36.40 -12.39
C PHE A 3 -36.81 35.22 -11.90
N ARG A 4 -36.45 34.31 -12.81
CA ARG A 4 -35.44 33.28 -12.53
C ARG A 4 -34.07 33.96 -12.44
N ILE A 5 -33.57 34.11 -11.22
CA ILE A 5 -32.17 34.50 -10.97
C ILE A 5 -31.31 33.32 -11.38
N ALA A 6 -30.79 33.32 -12.61
CA ALA A 6 -29.82 32.32 -13.05
C ALA A 6 -28.46 32.68 -12.45
N SER A 7 -27.88 31.78 -11.65
CA SER A 7 -26.50 31.91 -11.16
C SER A 7 -25.53 31.92 -12.35
N SER A 8 -24.52 32.79 -12.31
CA SER A 8 -23.48 32.86 -13.35
C SER A 8 -22.90 31.47 -13.66
N PRO A 9 -22.72 31.11 -14.94
CA PRO A 9 -22.25 29.79 -15.32
C PRO A 9 -20.77 29.64 -14.98
N TYR A 10 -20.47 28.98 -13.86
CA TYR A 10 -19.12 28.49 -13.53
C TYR A 10 -18.76 27.32 -14.46
N THR A 11 -18.47 27.64 -15.73
CA THR A 11 -18.19 26.67 -16.81
C THR A 11 -16.70 26.34 -16.97
N HIS A 12 -15.81 26.96 -16.19
CA HIS A 12 -14.39 26.64 -16.19
C HIS A 12 -14.08 25.43 -15.29
N ASN A 13 -14.38 24.23 -15.77
CA ASN A 13 -13.93 22.98 -15.14
C ASN A 13 -12.54 22.58 -15.71
N GLN A 14 -11.47 23.21 -15.25
CA GLN A 14 -10.13 23.00 -15.83
C GLN A 14 -9.42 21.71 -15.34
N ARG A 15 -9.91 21.04 -14.29
CA ARG A 15 -9.37 19.76 -13.81
C ARG A 15 -10.48 18.86 -13.26
N GLN A 16 -11.00 17.98 -14.11
CA GLN A 16 -11.91 16.92 -13.67
C GLN A 16 -11.22 16.01 -12.64
N THR A 17 -11.91 15.69 -11.55
CA THR A 17 -11.41 14.82 -10.47
C THR A 17 -10.91 13.48 -10.99
N SER A 18 -11.60 12.89 -11.97
CA SER A 18 -11.20 11.66 -12.65
C SER A 18 -9.79 11.73 -13.24
N ARG A 19 -9.42 12.88 -13.83
CA ARG A 19 -8.08 13.10 -14.40
C ARG A 19 -7.00 13.16 -13.32
N ILE A 20 -7.31 13.75 -12.17
CA ILE A 20 -6.38 13.77 -11.03
C ILE A 20 -6.18 12.35 -10.48
N LEU A 21 -7.26 11.58 -10.30
CA LEU A 21 -7.18 10.20 -9.81
C LEU A 21 -6.44 9.28 -10.79
N LEU A 22 -6.64 9.47 -12.09
CA LEU A 22 -5.87 8.79 -13.13
C LEU A 22 -4.38 9.14 -13.07
N LEU A 23 -4.02 10.41 -12.84
CA LEU A 23 -2.63 10.81 -12.65
C LEU A 23 -1.99 10.11 -11.45
N VAL A 24 -2.74 9.91 -10.36
CA VAL A 24 -2.25 9.16 -9.18
C VAL A 24 -2.03 7.69 -9.52
N LEU A 25 -2.94 7.06 -10.27
CA LEU A 25 -2.75 5.69 -10.75
C LEU A 25 -1.48 5.54 -11.60
N ILE A 26 -1.24 6.48 -12.52
CA ILE A 26 -0.04 6.49 -13.36
C ILE A 26 1.22 6.71 -12.50
N ALA A 27 1.16 7.63 -11.54
CA ALA A 27 2.27 7.92 -10.64
C ALA A 27 2.64 6.72 -9.74
N ALA A 28 1.70 5.81 -9.48
CA ALA A 28 1.93 4.60 -8.68
C ALA A 28 2.63 3.47 -9.47
N LEU A 29 2.59 3.50 -10.80
CA LEU A 29 3.19 2.46 -11.66
C LEU A 29 4.68 2.17 -11.38
N PRO A 30 5.59 3.15 -11.25
CA PRO A 30 7.00 2.85 -10.94
C PRO A 30 7.14 2.10 -9.60
N GLY A 31 6.38 2.50 -8.57
CA GLY A 31 6.39 1.83 -7.27
C GLY A 31 5.89 0.39 -7.34
N ILE A 32 4.80 0.15 -8.09
CA ILE A 32 4.26 -1.20 -8.33
C ILE A 32 5.25 -2.05 -9.12
N ALA A 33 5.91 -1.49 -10.13
CA ALA A 33 6.91 -2.18 -10.92
C ALA A 33 8.11 -2.60 -10.06
N ALA A 34 8.62 -1.69 -9.21
CA ALA A 34 9.70 -2.01 -8.28
C ALA A 34 9.27 -3.08 -7.25
N GLN A 35 8.07 -2.97 -6.66
CA GLN A 35 7.57 -4.00 -5.75
C GLN A 35 7.45 -5.36 -6.42
N THR A 36 6.94 -5.40 -7.65
CA THR A 36 6.80 -6.66 -8.42
C THR A 36 8.18 -7.24 -8.75
N TRP A 37 9.16 -6.39 -9.06
CA TRP A 37 10.52 -6.82 -9.37
C TRP A 37 11.24 -7.44 -8.18
N PHE A 38 11.08 -6.88 -6.97
CA PHE A 38 11.80 -7.35 -5.77
C PHE A 38 11.04 -8.35 -4.89
N PHE A 39 9.70 -8.35 -4.93
CA PHE A 39 8.83 -9.23 -4.11
C PHE A 39 7.96 -10.18 -4.94
N GLY A 40 8.03 -10.09 -6.26
CA GLY A 40 7.37 -11.01 -7.17
C GLY A 40 5.95 -10.65 -7.58
N TRP A 41 5.27 -11.62 -8.19
CA TRP A 41 3.97 -11.44 -8.84
C TRP A 41 2.81 -11.20 -7.87
N GLY A 42 3.01 -11.43 -6.56
CA GLY A 42 1.95 -11.37 -5.55
C GLY A 42 1.23 -10.03 -5.54
N THR A 43 1.99 -8.92 -5.59
CA THR A 43 1.44 -7.57 -5.58
C THR A 43 0.48 -7.33 -6.76
N LEU A 44 0.80 -7.83 -7.96
CA LEU A 44 -0.08 -7.69 -9.12
C LEU A 44 -1.38 -8.46 -8.95
N PHE A 45 -1.33 -9.69 -8.42
CA PHE A 45 -2.54 -10.45 -8.13
C PHE A 45 -3.42 -9.76 -7.09
N GLN A 46 -2.83 -9.19 -6.03
CA GLN A 46 -3.60 -8.43 -5.05
C GLN A 46 -4.22 -7.18 -5.66
N ILE A 47 -3.50 -6.45 -6.52
CA ILE A 47 -4.05 -5.28 -7.22
C ILE A 47 -5.23 -5.67 -8.10
N VAL A 48 -5.13 -6.77 -8.86
CA VAL A 48 -6.23 -7.26 -9.70
C VAL A 48 -7.43 -7.66 -8.86
N LEU A 49 -7.22 -8.44 -7.80
CA LEU A 49 -8.30 -8.85 -6.89
C LEU A 49 -8.98 -7.66 -6.21
N ALA A 50 -8.20 -6.69 -5.72
CA ALA A 50 -8.72 -5.48 -5.12
C ALA A 50 -9.45 -4.60 -6.15
N ALA A 51 -8.91 -4.45 -7.37
CA ALA A 51 -9.56 -3.68 -8.43
C ALA A 51 -10.92 -4.26 -8.79
N ILE A 52 -10.99 -5.58 -9.04
CA ILE A 52 -12.24 -6.27 -9.35
C ILE A 52 -13.22 -6.11 -8.19
N THR A 53 -12.79 -6.38 -6.96
CA THR A 53 -13.64 -6.26 -5.77
C THR A 53 -14.14 -4.83 -5.59
N ALA A 54 -13.29 -3.83 -5.77
CA ALA A 54 -13.66 -2.43 -5.58
C ALA A 54 -14.72 -1.99 -6.60
N LEU A 55 -14.53 -2.34 -7.88
CA LEU A 55 -15.46 -2.00 -8.94
C LEU A 55 -16.80 -2.73 -8.77
N VAL A 56 -16.76 -4.02 -8.42
CA VAL A 56 -17.97 -4.81 -8.17
C VAL A 56 -18.73 -4.29 -6.94
N ALA A 57 -18.05 -4.05 -5.82
CA ALA A 57 -18.66 -3.54 -4.61
C ALA A 57 -19.31 -2.16 -4.84
N GLU A 58 -18.61 -1.27 -5.54
CA GLU A 58 -19.16 0.04 -5.90
C GLU A 58 -20.37 -0.09 -6.81
N ALA A 59 -20.28 -0.90 -7.87
CA ALA A 59 -21.37 -1.10 -8.81
C ALA A 59 -22.62 -1.67 -8.13
N ILE A 60 -22.46 -2.61 -7.20
CA ILE A 60 -23.56 -3.18 -6.41
C ILE A 60 -24.22 -2.08 -5.58
N VAL A 61 -23.46 -1.30 -4.80
CA VAL A 61 -24.03 -0.27 -3.93
C VAL A 61 -24.71 0.83 -4.75
N LEU A 62 -24.12 1.26 -5.86
CA LEU A 62 -24.73 2.25 -6.75
C LEU A 62 -26.03 1.74 -7.38
N ARG A 63 -26.08 0.46 -7.78
CA ARG A 63 -27.30 -0.17 -8.31
C ARG A 63 -28.40 -0.23 -7.25
N LEU A 64 -28.05 -0.59 -6.01
CA LEU A 64 -28.97 -0.57 -4.88
C LEU A 64 -29.48 0.85 -4.57
N ARG A 65 -28.64 1.87 -4.74
CA ARG A 65 -28.99 3.29 -4.61
C ARG A 65 -29.71 3.87 -5.84
N LYS A 66 -29.97 3.07 -6.88
CA LYS A 66 -30.58 3.49 -8.16
C LYS A 66 -29.82 4.64 -8.85
N GLN A 67 -28.50 4.66 -8.72
CA GLN A 67 -27.61 5.65 -9.34
C GLN A 67 -26.98 5.13 -10.63
N SER A 68 -26.45 6.03 -11.47
CA SER A 68 -25.80 5.69 -12.73
C SER A 68 -24.43 5.02 -12.50
N VAL A 69 -24.39 3.70 -12.61
CA VAL A 69 -23.19 2.88 -12.38
C VAL A 69 -22.03 3.30 -13.30
N ALA A 70 -22.28 3.43 -14.61
CA ALA A 70 -21.23 3.73 -15.59
C ALA A 70 -20.55 5.08 -15.36
N SER A 71 -21.32 6.11 -14.99
CA SER A 71 -20.77 7.45 -14.77
C SER A 71 -19.88 7.53 -13.53
N HIS A 72 -20.19 6.76 -12.49
CA HIS A 72 -19.41 6.76 -11.25
C HIS A 72 -18.15 5.90 -11.40
N LEU A 73 -18.22 4.73 -12.05
CA LEU A 73 -17.03 3.90 -12.25
C LEU A 73 -15.94 4.59 -13.09
N GLN A 74 -16.31 5.53 -13.96
CA GLN A 74 -15.38 6.34 -14.75
C GLN A 74 -14.62 7.40 -13.94
N ASP A 75 -14.94 7.57 -12.64
CA ASP A 75 -14.22 8.49 -11.78
C ASP A 75 -12.87 7.93 -11.27
N TYR A 76 -12.60 6.63 -11.48
CA TYR A 76 -11.41 5.89 -11.04
C TYR A 76 -11.18 5.83 -9.52
N SER A 77 -12.11 6.31 -8.72
CA SER A 77 -11.90 6.45 -7.28
C SER A 77 -11.99 5.13 -6.53
N ALA A 78 -12.87 4.20 -6.95
CA ALA A 78 -12.87 2.84 -6.42
C ALA A 78 -11.62 2.06 -6.82
N LEU A 79 -11.20 2.18 -8.09
CA LEU A 79 -9.98 1.54 -8.59
C LEU A 79 -8.74 2.01 -7.79
N LEU A 80 -8.60 3.32 -7.59
CA LEU A 80 -7.51 3.87 -6.79
C LEU A 80 -7.55 3.37 -5.34
N THR A 81 -8.75 3.31 -4.74
CA THR A 81 -8.91 2.80 -3.36
C THR A 81 -8.44 1.34 -3.26
N GLY A 82 -8.86 0.49 -4.20
CA GLY A 82 -8.43 -0.91 -4.28
C GLY A 82 -6.92 -1.03 -4.47
N LEU A 83 -6.35 -0.27 -5.41
CA LEU A 83 -4.91 -0.29 -5.70
C LEU A 83 -4.07 0.14 -4.50
N LEU A 84 -4.43 1.25 -3.84
CA LEU A 84 -3.68 1.73 -2.66
C LEU A 84 -3.74 0.73 -1.51
N LEU A 85 -4.88 0.08 -1.30
CA LEU A 85 -5.00 -0.98 -0.29
C LEU A 85 -4.15 -2.20 -0.66
N ALA A 86 -4.23 -2.67 -1.91
CA ALA A 86 -3.50 -3.85 -2.39
C ALA A 86 -1.97 -3.71 -2.30
N VAL A 87 -1.46 -2.52 -2.59
CA VAL A 87 -0.03 -2.20 -2.44
C VAL A 87 0.41 -2.14 -0.96
N SER A 88 -0.52 -1.86 -0.05
CA SER A 88 -0.22 -1.69 1.38
C SER A 88 -0.26 -2.99 2.19
N ILE A 89 -0.72 -4.09 1.59
CA ILE A 89 -0.84 -5.40 2.26
C ILE A 89 0.25 -6.37 1.77
N PRO A 90 0.54 -7.45 2.50
CA PRO A 90 1.53 -8.43 2.08
C PRO A 90 1.18 -9.06 0.71
N PRO A 91 2.17 -9.27 -0.20
CA PRO A 91 1.92 -9.78 -1.55
C PRO A 91 1.27 -11.17 -1.60
N LEU A 92 1.54 -12.03 -0.61
CA LEU A 92 1.00 -13.38 -0.50
C LEU A 92 -0.18 -13.48 0.49
N ALA A 93 -0.82 -12.35 0.82
CA ALA A 93 -2.04 -12.39 1.63
C ALA A 93 -3.10 -13.29 0.95
N PRO A 94 -3.86 -14.09 1.72
CA PRO A 94 -4.94 -14.88 1.15
C PRO A 94 -5.95 -14.01 0.40
N TRP A 95 -6.48 -14.49 -0.72
CA TRP A 95 -7.39 -13.72 -1.59
C TRP A 95 -8.57 -13.11 -0.82
N TRP A 96 -9.14 -13.87 0.14
CA TRP A 96 -10.30 -13.44 0.91
C TRP A 96 -10.02 -12.21 1.76
N MET A 97 -8.78 -12.02 2.20
CA MET A 97 -8.39 -10.88 3.01
C MET A 97 -8.50 -9.58 2.22
N VAL A 98 -8.00 -9.59 0.99
CA VAL A 98 -8.05 -8.42 0.11
C VAL A 98 -9.48 -8.11 -0.29
N VAL A 99 -10.26 -9.15 -0.60
CA VAL A 99 -11.68 -9.00 -0.91
C VAL A 99 -12.44 -8.37 0.26
N LEU A 100 -12.22 -8.85 1.49
CA LEU A 100 -12.86 -8.29 2.69
C LEU A 100 -12.43 -6.84 2.94
N GLY A 101 -11.13 -6.56 2.92
CA GLY A 101 -10.60 -5.22 3.17
C GLY A 101 -11.06 -4.21 2.14
N THR A 102 -11.01 -4.56 0.85
CA THR A 102 -11.48 -3.69 -0.22
C THR A 102 -13.00 -3.52 -0.19
N GLY A 103 -13.75 -4.59 0.08
CA GLY A 103 -15.20 -4.53 0.25
C GLY A 103 -15.59 -3.57 1.36
N PHE A 104 -14.93 -3.65 2.52
CA PHE A 104 -15.16 -2.73 3.63
C PHE A 104 -14.79 -1.28 3.27
N ALA A 105 -13.64 -1.07 2.62
CA ALA A 105 -13.21 0.25 2.15
C ALA A 105 -14.24 0.90 1.21
N ILE A 106 -14.81 0.14 0.28
CA ILE A 106 -15.78 0.71 -0.67
C ILE A 106 -17.17 0.84 -0.06
N ILE A 107 -17.69 -0.21 0.57
CA ILE A 107 -19.08 -0.23 1.03
C ILE A 107 -19.25 0.67 2.26
N ILE A 108 -18.40 0.48 3.27
CA ILE A 108 -18.55 1.14 4.57
C ILE A 108 -17.82 2.47 4.59
N ALA A 109 -16.56 2.51 4.19
CA ALA A 109 -15.76 3.73 4.33
C ALA A 109 -16.04 4.79 3.26
N LYS A 110 -16.55 4.39 2.09
CA LYS A 110 -16.85 5.30 0.97
C LYS A 110 -18.34 5.47 0.72
N GLN A 111 -19.05 4.39 0.39
CA GLN A 111 -20.42 4.50 -0.12
C GLN A 111 -21.46 4.82 0.95
N LEU A 112 -21.27 4.36 2.19
CA LEU A 112 -22.16 4.67 3.32
C LEU A 112 -22.24 6.18 3.62
N TYR A 113 -21.16 6.91 3.39
CA TYR A 113 -21.10 8.37 3.54
C TYR A 113 -21.56 9.14 2.30
N GLY A 114 -22.02 8.45 1.25
CA GLY A 114 -22.59 9.07 0.06
C GLY A 114 -21.70 8.99 -1.18
N GLY A 115 -20.45 8.55 -1.07
CA GLY A 115 -19.53 8.33 -2.20
C GLY A 115 -18.42 9.38 -2.29
N LEU A 116 -17.91 9.61 -3.51
CA LEU A 116 -16.74 10.46 -3.75
C LEU A 116 -16.94 11.88 -3.20
N GLY A 117 -15.98 12.34 -2.38
CA GLY A 117 -15.98 13.70 -1.81
C GLY A 117 -16.76 13.86 -0.50
N GLN A 118 -17.46 12.83 -0.03
CA GLN A 118 -18.17 12.82 1.26
C GLN A 118 -17.50 11.93 2.32
N ASN A 119 -16.38 11.27 1.96
CA ASN A 119 -15.68 10.37 2.87
C ASN A 119 -14.92 11.18 3.92
N PRO A 120 -15.19 11.00 5.23
CA PRO A 120 -14.49 11.74 6.28
C PRO A 120 -13.00 11.38 6.37
N PHE A 121 -12.65 10.15 5.98
CA PHE A 121 -11.27 9.64 5.98
C PHE A 121 -10.94 8.98 4.64
N ASN A 122 -9.66 8.67 4.43
CA ASN A 122 -9.21 7.90 3.27
C ASN A 122 -9.78 6.46 3.34
N PRO A 123 -10.65 6.06 2.38
CA PRO A 123 -11.29 4.74 2.42
C PRO A 123 -10.29 3.58 2.38
N ALA A 124 -9.20 3.70 1.64
CA ALA A 124 -8.17 2.66 1.54
C ALA A 124 -7.51 2.41 2.90
N MET A 125 -7.20 3.48 3.64
CA MET A 125 -6.61 3.38 4.98
C MET A 125 -7.58 2.79 5.99
N ILE A 126 -8.89 3.04 5.87
CA ILE A 126 -9.88 2.37 6.73
C ILE A 126 -9.89 0.86 6.47
N GLY A 127 -9.90 0.45 5.20
CA GLY A 127 -9.77 -0.97 4.84
C GLY A 127 -8.50 -1.60 5.43
N TYR A 128 -7.36 -0.90 5.32
CA TYR A 128 -6.09 -1.33 5.88
C TYR A 128 -6.14 -1.52 7.40
N VAL A 129 -6.71 -0.54 8.13
CA VAL A 129 -6.84 -0.60 9.59
C VAL A 129 -7.71 -1.77 10.03
N VAL A 130 -8.83 -2.02 9.34
CA VAL A 130 -9.70 -3.17 9.64
C VAL A 130 -8.95 -4.50 9.49
N LEU A 131 -8.16 -4.65 8.43
CA LEU A 131 -7.34 -5.84 8.22
C LEU A 131 -6.25 -5.98 9.28
N LEU A 132 -5.56 -4.89 9.63
CA LEU A 132 -4.50 -4.87 10.62
C LEU A 132 -5.01 -5.30 12.00
N ILE A 133 -6.18 -4.80 12.42
CA ILE A 133 -6.77 -5.13 13.73
C ILE A 133 -7.33 -6.55 13.74
N SER A 134 -8.02 -6.96 12.68
CA SER A 134 -8.73 -8.25 12.65
C SER A 134 -7.80 -9.42 12.35
N PHE A 135 -6.74 -9.20 11.57
CA PHE A 135 -5.85 -10.26 11.06
C PHE A 135 -4.36 -9.88 11.12
N PRO A 136 -3.82 -9.60 12.32
CA PRO A 136 -2.46 -9.08 12.48
C PRO A 136 -1.38 -10.05 11.98
N VAL A 137 -1.55 -11.37 12.19
CA VAL A 137 -0.55 -12.38 11.81
C VAL A 137 -0.32 -12.40 10.30
N GLN A 138 -1.38 -12.36 9.52
CA GLN A 138 -1.29 -12.34 8.07
C GLN A 138 -0.70 -11.01 7.59
N MET A 139 -1.06 -9.88 8.22
CA MET A 139 -0.59 -8.54 7.87
C MET A 139 0.90 -8.31 8.16
N THR A 140 1.51 -9.11 9.04
CA THR A 140 2.97 -9.09 9.29
C THR A 140 3.75 -10.13 8.47
N SER A 141 3.07 -10.95 7.65
CA SER A 141 3.67 -12.04 6.90
C SER A 141 4.21 -11.60 5.52
N TRP A 142 5.29 -10.82 5.50
CA TRP A 142 5.92 -10.32 4.28
C TRP A 142 6.96 -11.30 3.71
N LEU A 143 7.13 -11.27 2.38
CA LEU A 143 8.21 -11.99 1.71
C LEU A 143 9.54 -11.25 1.91
N PRO A 144 10.67 -11.97 2.06
CA PRO A 144 11.99 -11.36 1.90
C PRO A 144 12.20 -10.90 0.44
N PRO A 145 13.00 -9.84 0.22
CA PRO A 145 13.46 -9.47 -1.13
C PRO A 145 14.15 -10.64 -1.83
N TYR A 146 13.97 -10.77 -3.15
CA TYR A 146 14.50 -11.88 -3.95
C TYR A 146 16.00 -12.16 -3.72
N GLU A 147 16.82 -11.13 -3.50
CA GLU A 147 18.27 -11.27 -3.30
C GLU A 147 18.64 -12.03 -2.02
N ILE A 148 17.76 -12.01 -1.00
CA ILE A 148 18.00 -12.64 0.30
C ILE A 148 17.01 -13.77 0.61
N ALA A 149 16.10 -14.08 -0.32
CA ALA A 149 15.12 -15.14 -0.20
C ALA A 149 15.76 -16.52 -0.44
N ALA A 150 15.48 -17.50 0.43
CA ALA A 150 15.95 -18.87 0.21
C ALA A 150 15.17 -19.59 -0.90
N THR A 151 13.89 -19.25 -1.06
CA THR A 151 13.02 -19.82 -2.10
C THR A 151 12.21 -18.72 -2.76
N THR A 152 12.16 -18.76 -4.07
CA THR A 152 11.51 -17.73 -4.89
C THR A 152 10.28 -18.34 -5.56
N PRO A 153 9.06 -17.94 -5.16
CA PRO A 153 7.86 -18.51 -5.76
C PRO A 153 7.73 -18.00 -7.20
N ASP A 154 7.50 -18.93 -8.13
CA ASP A 154 7.14 -18.58 -9.50
C ASP A 154 5.71 -18.01 -9.57
N MET A 155 5.31 -17.49 -10.72
CA MET A 155 3.98 -16.90 -10.92
C MET A 155 2.85 -17.86 -10.57
N LEU A 156 2.94 -19.14 -10.97
CA LEU A 156 1.90 -20.14 -10.68
C LEU A 156 1.87 -20.53 -9.20
N ASP A 157 3.03 -20.64 -8.56
CA ASP A 157 3.13 -20.91 -7.13
C ASP A 157 2.59 -19.77 -6.30
N THR A 158 2.85 -18.53 -6.71
CA THR A 158 2.29 -17.32 -6.10
C THR A 158 0.75 -17.35 -6.16
N LEU A 159 0.18 -17.69 -7.32
CA LEU A 159 -1.26 -17.78 -7.48
C LEU A 159 -1.86 -18.88 -6.60
N ARG A 160 -1.27 -20.09 -6.59
CA ARG A 160 -1.70 -21.18 -5.70
C ARG A 160 -1.60 -20.78 -4.24
N MET A 161 -0.49 -20.16 -3.83
CA MET A 161 -0.29 -19.68 -2.47
C MET A 161 -1.39 -18.71 -2.03
N ILE A 162 -1.81 -17.77 -2.91
CA ILE A 162 -2.87 -16.80 -2.61
C ILE A 162 -4.26 -17.47 -2.48
N PHE A 163 -4.55 -18.49 -3.29
CA PHE A 163 -5.87 -19.14 -3.34
C PHE A 163 -6.03 -20.33 -2.38
N THR A 164 -5.00 -21.17 -2.27
CA THR A 164 -5.03 -22.44 -1.52
C THR A 164 -4.12 -22.44 -0.30
N GLY A 165 -3.19 -21.50 -0.18
CA GLY A 165 -2.26 -21.44 0.96
C GLY A 165 -1.03 -22.33 0.84
N HIS A 166 -0.84 -23.02 -0.30
CA HIS A 166 0.25 -23.97 -0.54
C HIS A 166 0.84 -23.79 -1.94
N THR A 167 2.16 -23.99 -2.10
CA THR A 167 2.83 -24.02 -3.41
C THR A 167 2.59 -25.35 -4.13
N ALA A 168 2.97 -25.45 -5.41
CA ALA A 168 2.89 -26.70 -6.18
C ALA A 168 3.67 -27.87 -5.54
N SER A 169 4.76 -27.55 -4.85
CA SER A 169 5.59 -28.51 -4.12
C SER A 169 5.08 -28.83 -2.71
N GLY A 170 3.92 -28.29 -2.31
CA GLY A 170 3.38 -28.44 -0.95
C GLY A 170 4.06 -27.56 0.09
N GLY A 171 4.82 -26.55 -0.33
CA GLY A 171 5.46 -25.60 0.56
C GLY A 171 4.45 -24.61 1.14
N ASP A 172 4.61 -24.31 2.43
CA ASP A 172 3.79 -23.33 3.13
C ASP A 172 4.43 -21.94 3.14
N MET A 173 3.62 -20.93 3.48
CA MET A 173 4.08 -19.55 3.70
C MET A 173 5.29 -19.44 4.65
N ARG A 174 5.47 -20.39 5.57
CA ARG A 174 6.61 -20.43 6.48
C ARG A 174 7.94 -20.63 5.76
N LEU A 175 7.97 -21.48 4.73
CA LEU A 175 9.18 -21.75 3.96
C LEU A 175 9.57 -20.54 3.10
N LEU A 176 8.57 -19.88 2.51
CA LEU A 176 8.77 -18.70 1.68
C LEU A 176 9.26 -17.47 2.46
N ARG A 177 9.08 -17.45 3.79
CA ARG A 177 9.56 -16.35 4.66
C ARG A 177 11.00 -16.52 5.15
N ILE A 178 11.57 -17.71 4.98
CA ILE A 178 12.91 -17.99 5.45
C ILE A 178 13.93 -17.39 4.47
N GLY A 179 14.83 -16.55 4.99
CA GLY A 179 15.97 -16.05 4.23
C GLY A 179 17.06 -17.12 4.10
N ILE A 180 18.10 -16.83 3.30
CA ILE A 180 19.25 -17.73 3.08
C ILE A 180 19.88 -18.21 4.40
N ASP A 181 19.84 -17.37 5.44
CA ASP A 181 20.41 -17.64 6.75
C ASP A 181 19.49 -18.46 7.69
N GLY A 182 18.36 -18.97 7.22
CA GLY A 182 17.42 -19.74 8.03
C GLY A 182 16.55 -18.91 8.99
N ILE A 183 16.81 -17.60 9.07
CA ILE A 183 16.02 -16.66 9.87
C ILE A 183 14.76 -16.28 9.09
N SER A 184 13.59 -16.43 9.73
CA SER A 184 12.33 -15.91 9.20
C SER A 184 12.41 -14.40 9.17
N GLN A 185 12.36 -13.80 7.99
CA GLN A 185 12.46 -12.36 7.83
C GLN A 185 11.08 -11.73 7.70
N ALA A 186 10.93 -10.60 8.38
CA ALA A 186 9.85 -9.66 8.16
C ALA A 186 10.44 -8.40 7.52
N THR A 187 9.64 -7.33 7.42
CA THR A 187 10.13 -6.04 6.92
C THR A 187 11.36 -5.57 7.73
N PRO A 188 12.22 -4.68 7.18
CA PRO A 188 13.40 -4.18 7.88
C PRO A 188 13.05 -3.60 9.26
N LEU A 189 11.90 -2.94 9.40
CA LEU A 189 11.45 -2.40 10.67
C LEU A 189 11.08 -3.50 11.69
N ASP A 190 10.41 -4.56 11.24
CA ASP A 190 9.99 -5.64 12.13
C ASP A 190 11.17 -6.53 12.53
N THR A 191 12.12 -6.74 11.60
CA THR A 191 13.40 -7.39 11.90
C THR A 191 14.18 -6.60 12.95
N PHE A 192 14.22 -5.27 12.83
CA PHE A 192 14.88 -4.39 13.80
C PHE A 192 14.24 -4.54 15.19
N LYS A 193 12.91 -4.37 15.25
CA LYS A 193 12.13 -4.42 16.49
C LYS A 193 12.22 -5.77 17.19
N THR A 194 12.12 -6.86 16.43
CA THR A 194 12.17 -8.22 16.97
C THR A 194 13.56 -8.56 17.48
N SER A 195 14.60 -8.19 16.74
CA SER A 195 15.99 -8.45 17.14
C SER A 195 16.41 -7.63 18.35
N LEU A 196 15.96 -6.37 18.44
CA LEU A 196 16.18 -5.53 19.62
C LEU A 196 15.50 -6.12 20.86
N ARG A 197 14.28 -6.66 20.72
CA ARG A 197 13.57 -7.38 21.80
C ARG A 197 14.23 -8.70 22.17
N ALA A 198 14.91 -9.35 21.23
CA ALA A 198 15.71 -10.55 21.49
C ALA A 198 17.05 -10.25 22.21
N GLY A 199 17.37 -8.97 22.44
CA GLY A 199 18.56 -8.53 23.17
C GLY A 199 19.78 -8.23 22.31
N HIS A 200 19.65 -8.21 20.97
CA HIS A 200 20.73 -7.81 20.07
C HIS A 200 20.97 -6.30 20.13
N SER A 201 22.24 -5.89 20.04
CA SER A 201 22.58 -4.46 19.95
C SER A 201 22.28 -3.91 18.56
N VAL A 202 22.12 -2.58 18.46
CA VAL A 202 21.84 -1.91 17.18
C VAL A 202 22.94 -2.20 16.16
N GLU A 203 24.21 -2.22 16.58
CA GLU A 203 25.35 -2.51 15.71
C GLU A 203 25.28 -3.92 15.11
N GLN A 204 24.87 -4.90 15.91
CA GLN A 204 24.70 -6.28 15.44
C GLN A 204 23.55 -6.39 14.44
N ILE A 205 22.44 -5.69 14.68
CA ILE A 205 21.27 -5.71 13.82
C ILE A 205 21.59 -5.09 12.45
N MET A 206 22.31 -3.96 12.44
CA MET A 206 22.67 -3.26 11.21
C MET A 206 23.64 -4.06 10.32
N GLN A 207 24.25 -5.13 10.83
CA GLN A 207 25.07 -6.06 10.05
C GLN A 207 24.26 -7.13 9.32
N TYR A 208 22.94 -7.24 9.57
CA TYR A 208 22.12 -8.25 8.90
C TYR A 208 22.01 -7.98 7.39
N PRO A 209 21.90 -9.03 6.55
CA PRO A 209 21.84 -8.87 5.10
C PRO A 209 20.69 -7.99 4.61
N ILE A 210 19.59 -7.92 5.37
CA ILE A 210 18.45 -7.06 5.03
C ILE A 210 18.80 -5.57 5.02
N TYR A 211 19.80 -5.14 5.80
CA TYR A 211 20.29 -3.76 5.83
C TYR A 211 21.53 -3.56 4.94
N SER A 212 21.99 -4.60 4.25
CA SER A 212 23.08 -4.42 3.27
C SER A 212 22.59 -3.50 2.14
N GLY A 213 23.20 -2.33 2.00
CA GLY A 213 22.71 -1.27 1.12
C GLY A 213 23.08 0.11 1.66
N ALA A 214 23.14 1.10 0.78
CA ALA A 214 23.65 2.43 1.15
C ALA A 214 22.67 3.24 2.02
N LEU A 215 21.35 3.00 1.92
CA LEU A 215 20.33 3.87 2.51
C LEU A 215 19.22 3.16 3.31
N ALA A 216 18.67 2.03 2.82
CA ALA A 216 17.46 1.45 3.43
C ALA A 216 17.35 -0.08 3.29
N GLY A 217 18.48 -0.76 3.03
CA GLY A 217 18.52 -2.19 2.83
C GLY A 217 18.19 -2.66 1.40
N VAL A 218 18.46 -3.94 1.15
CA VAL A 218 18.33 -4.58 -0.17
C VAL A 218 16.89 -4.55 -0.65
N GLY A 219 16.67 -4.12 -1.91
CA GLY A 219 15.34 -4.01 -2.54
C GLY A 219 14.47 -2.85 -2.04
N TRP A 220 14.36 -2.65 -0.73
CA TRP A 220 13.51 -1.61 -0.12
C TRP A 220 13.91 -0.19 -0.52
N GLN A 221 15.22 0.09 -0.65
CA GLN A 221 15.70 1.40 -1.13
C GLN A 221 15.15 1.75 -2.51
N TRP A 222 15.11 0.79 -3.43
CA TRP A 222 14.67 0.99 -4.81
C TRP A 222 13.17 1.18 -4.89
N ILE A 223 12.42 0.48 -4.04
CA ILE A 223 10.97 0.64 -3.93
C ILE A 223 10.63 2.03 -3.39
N ASN A 224 11.32 2.47 -2.33
CA ASN A 224 11.14 3.81 -1.77
C ASN A 224 11.46 4.90 -2.80
N LEU A 225 12.55 4.75 -3.55
CA LEU A 225 12.89 5.67 -4.65
C LEU A 225 11.84 5.67 -5.76
N ALA A 226 11.31 4.52 -6.14
CA ALA A 226 10.29 4.42 -7.17
C ALA A 226 8.97 5.10 -6.76
N TRP A 227 8.55 4.95 -5.50
CA TRP A 227 7.42 5.69 -4.93
C TRP A 227 7.71 7.19 -4.82
N LEU A 228 8.94 7.58 -4.47
CA LEU A 228 9.37 8.97 -4.42
C LEU A 228 9.28 9.64 -5.80
N VAL A 229 9.72 8.96 -6.87
CA VAL A 229 9.59 9.46 -8.25
C VAL A 229 8.12 9.74 -8.59
N GLY A 230 7.21 8.84 -8.24
CA GLY A 230 5.77 9.05 -8.39
C GLY A 230 5.26 10.27 -7.59
N GLY A 231 5.69 10.41 -6.34
CA GLY A 231 5.35 11.55 -5.48
C GLY A 231 5.87 12.89 -6.02
N VAL A 232 7.12 12.95 -6.47
CA VAL A 232 7.73 14.13 -7.10
C VAL A 232 7.00 14.49 -8.39
N PHE A 233 6.62 13.49 -9.20
CA PHE A 233 5.80 13.71 -10.38
C PHE A 233 4.46 14.36 -10.05
N LEU A 234 3.77 13.91 -8.99
CA LEU A 234 2.50 14.51 -8.55
C LEU A 234 2.66 15.94 -8.00
N LEU A 235 3.78 16.24 -7.33
CA LEU A 235 4.13 17.59 -6.90
C LEU A 235 4.40 18.50 -8.11
N TRP A 236 5.15 18.01 -9.10
CA TRP A 236 5.45 18.74 -10.33
C TRP A 236 4.18 19.07 -11.13
N GLN A 237 3.24 18.11 -11.22
CA GLN A 237 1.92 18.30 -11.83
C GLN A 237 0.98 19.20 -11.01
N LYS A 238 1.40 19.62 -9.82
CA LYS A 238 0.60 20.38 -8.84
C LYS A 238 -0.72 19.66 -8.51
N ALA A 239 -0.70 18.33 -8.47
CA ALA A 239 -1.85 17.51 -8.08
C ALA A 239 -1.97 17.45 -6.56
N ILE A 240 -0.84 17.43 -5.86
CA ILE A 240 -0.73 17.48 -4.39
C ILE A 240 -0.04 18.78 -3.95
N ARG A 241 -0.35 19.25 -2.74
CA ARG A 241 0.25 20.46 -2.15
C ARG A 241 1.54 20.09 -1.41
N TRP A 242 2.64 20.77 -1.73
CA TRP A 242 3.95 20.50 -1.13
C TRP A 242 3.99 20.68 0.39
N HIS A 243 3.17 21.59 0.95
CA HIS A 243 3.07 21.83 2.40
C HIS A 243 2.77 20.53 3.17
N ILE A 244 1.82 19.70 2.68
CA ILE A 244 1.44 18.47 3.38
C ILE A 244 2.62 17.49 3.41
N THR A 245 3.27 17.29 2.25
CA THR A 245 4.37 16.35 2.11
C THR A 245 5.61 16.78 2.90
N VAL A 246 6.00 18.05 2.77
CA VAL A 246 7.21 18.57 3.43
C VAL A 246 7.02 18.66 4.95
N SER A 247 5.86 19.13 5.42
CA SER A 247 5.59 19.18 6.86
C SER A 247 5.62 17.78 7.49
N PHE A 248 5.02 16.78 6.84
CA PHE A 248 5.05 15.40 7.34
C PHE A 248 6.48 14.84 7.43
N LEU A 249 7.27 14.98 6.35
CA LEU A 249 8.65 14.48 6.32
C LEU A 249 9.55 15.22 7.33
N LEU A 250 9.38 16.53 7.47
CA LEU A 250 10.17 17.34 8.42
C LEU A 250 9.85 16.95 9.86
N THR A 251 8.55 16.78 10.20
CA THR A 251 8.17 16.32 11.54
C THR A 251 8.70 14.92 11.82
N LEU A 252 8.61 14.00 10.86
CA LEU A 252 9.15 12.65 11.01
C LEU A 252 10.67 12.67 11.25
N ALA A 253 11.42 13.44 10.44
CA ALA A 253 12.87 13.56 10.55
C ALA A 253 13.31 14.21 11.87
N LEU A 254 12.56 15.21 12.35
CA LEU A 254 12.81 15.87 13.62
C LEU A 254 12.54 14.92 14.79
N SER A 255 11.40 14.20 14.78
CA SER A 255 11.10 13.21 15.81
C SER A 255 12.10 12.05 15.83
N ALA A 256 12.54 11.57 14.66
CA ALA A 256 13.55 10.52 14.55
C ALA A 256 14.92 10.99 15.08
N SER A 257 15.36 12.18 14.68
CA SER A 257 16.62 12.80 15.16
C SER A 257 16.62 13.01 16.67
N LEU A 258 15.51 13.51 17.24
CA LEU A 258 15.39 13.67 18.69
C LEU A 258 15.42 12.32 19.41
N GLY A 259 14.73 11.31 18.86
CA GLY A 259 14.74 9.95 19.39
C GLY A 259 16.15 9.35 19.44
N SER A 260 16.91 9.46 18.34
CA SER A 260 18.28 8.94 18.28
C SER A 260 19.20 9.66 19.26
N LEU A 261 19.05 10.97 19.43
CA LEU A 261 19.87 11.75 20.37
C LEU A 261 19.61 11.36 21.84
N ILE A 262 18.39 11.01 22.18
CA ILE A 262 18.01 10.64 23.56
C ILE A 262 18.41 9.18 23.87
N SER A 263 18.26 8.27 22.91
CA SER A 263 18.50 6.83 23.12
C SER A 263 19.30 6.16 22.01
N HIS A 264 20.57 6.56 21.88
CA HIS A 264 21.50 6.01 20.89
C HIS A 264 21.66 4.47 20.96
N ALA A 265 21.49 3.87 22.14
CA ALA A 265 21.65 2.43 22.34
C ALA A 265 20.48 1.60 21.81
N THR A 266 19.32 2.21 21.52
CA THR A 266 18.11 1.49 21.08
C THR A 266 17.54 2.00 19.77
N LEU A 267 17.89 3.23 19.37
CA LEU A 267 17.38 3.89 18.17
C LEU A 267 18.53 4.25 17.22
N PRO A 268 18.47 3.83 15.96
CA PRO A 268 19.48 4.17 14.97
C PRO A 268 19.36 5.65 14.57
N SER A 269 20.44 6.23 14.05
CA SER A 269 20.40 7.55 13.43
C SER A 269 19.47 7.55 12.21
N PRO A 270 18.75 8.64 11.94
CA PRO A 270 17.94 8.75 10.73
C PRO A 270 18.82 8.64 9.47
N GLN A 271 18.35 7.87 8.48
CA GLN A 271 18.97 7.66 7.16
C GLN A 271 18.10 8.28 6.06
#